data_AF-A0A386PMW3-F1
#
_entry.id   AF-A0A386PMW3-F1
#
_cell.length_a   1.000
_cell.length_b   1.000
_cell.length_c   1.000
_cell.angle_alpha   90.00
_cell.angle_beta   90.00
_cell.angle_gamma   90.00
#
_symmetry.space_group_name_H-M   'P 1'
#
loop_
_entity.id
_entity.type
_entity.pdbx_description
1 polymer ?
#
loop_
_entity_poly.entity_id
_entity_poly.type
_entity_poly.pdbx_seq_one_letter_code
_entity_poly.pdbx_strand_id
1 'polypeptide(L)'
;MRYVSIVSILVLVFVVGCKQYEFETEEDEIRVAEEAAGVAEAIAGEVSKLMGLGAEEMKALSQEDLEKLSGDAKNDSEKSEQEAKDGAFSSGVSTTVSKGFNSNGYKRSPLEERIKKTPALIKAVKDSAEKFEKAFKALVSAGYSGGASGTVSSKLEEAVKKLALLSKVSDIAHNGGGLENNDNNKKREEIKKELEGFAAANSGFKTSDCINGTSGPLTSVMQKCVNKLMGEEKKLFDEIEKALIKENTDQAQDKFSKALKSLSEAAKSLGEASRLVAILIASA
;
A
#
# COMPACT_ATOMS: atom_id res chain seq x y z
N MET A 1 -47.78 41.78 -9.63
CA MET A 1 -46.65 40.91 -9.24
C MET A 1 -46.51 40.89 -7.73
N ARG A 2 -47.09 39.90 -7.03
CA ARG A 2 -46.75 39.54 -5.64
C ARG A 2 -47.20 38.09 -5.40
N TYR A 3 -46.33 37.14 -5.75
CA TYR A 3 -46.46 35.71 -5.42
C TYR A 3 -45.07 35.16 -5.10
N VAL A 4 -44.52 35.51 -3.94
CA VAL A 4 -43.39 34.81 -3.33
C VAL A 4 -43.57 34.90 -1.82
N SER A 5 -44.19 33.87 -1.21
CA SER A 5 -43.99 33.45 0.19
C SER A 5 -45.02 32.40 0.64
N ILE A 6 -45.18 31.30 -0.10
CA ILE A 6 -45.93 30.12 0.39
C ILE A 6 -45.14 28.81 0.20
N VAL A 7 -44.09 28.79 -0.65
CA VAL A 7 -43.31 27.56 -0.90
C VAL A 7 -42.32 27.23 0.24
N SER A 8 -41.93 28.20 1.06
CA SER A 8 -40.90 27.98 2.09
C SER A 8 -41.40 27.31 3.39
N ILE A 9 -42.71 27.12 3.56
CA ILE A 9 -43.29 26.50 4.77
C ILE A 9 -43.66 25.02 4.53
N LEU A 10 -43.82 24.61 3.28
CA LEU A 10 -44.18 23.21 2.94
C LEU A 10 -42.99 22.24 3.00
N VAL A 11 -41.75 22.70 2.92
CA VAL A 11 -40.54 21.84 3.05
C VAL A 11 -40.25 21.51 4.52
N LEU A 12 -40.67 22.34 5.47
CA LEU A 12 -40.48 22.12 6.91
C LEU A 12 -41.48 21.13 7.53
N VAL A 13 -42.59 20.82 6.85
CA VAL A 13 -43.60 19.86 7.37
C VAL A 13 -43.31 18.42 6.90
N PHE A 14 -42.50 18.21 5.85
CA PHE A 14 -42.15 16.86 5.39
C PHE A 14 -41.02 16.18 6.18
N VAL A 15 -40.27 16.91 7.02
CA VAL A 15 -39.19 16.32 7.83
C VAL A 15 -39.69 15.75 9.18
N VAL A 16 -40.92 16.08 9.61
CA VAL A 16 -41.48 15.61 10.90
C VAL A 16 -42.29 14.30 10.77
N GLY A 17 -42.40 13.73 9.56
CA GLY A 17 -43.30 12.59 9.28
C GLY A 17 -42.70 11.18 9.31
N CYS A 18 -41.38 11.00 9.28
CA CYS A 18 -40.77 9.66 9.28
C CYS A 18 -40.06 9.37 10.60
N LYS A 19 -40.85 9.19 11.67
CA LYS A 19 -40.43 8.37 12.81
C LYS A 19 -40.40 6.91 12.37
N GLN A 20 -39.21 6.33 12.31
CA GLN A 20 -38.81 5.09 12.98
C GLN A 20 -37.55 4.55 12.30
N TYR A 21 -36.37 4.80 12.88
CA TYR A 21 -35.36 3.79 13.26
C TYR A 21 -34.28 4.50 14.12
N GLU A 22 -33.60 3.72 14.94
CA GLU A 22 -33.00 4.07 16.23
C GLU A 22 -31.91 5.16 16.26
N PHE A 23 -31.79 5.77 17.43
CA PHE A 23 -30.80 6.75 17.87
C PHE A 23 -29.35 6.34 17.51
N GLU A 24 -28.69 7.09 16.62
CA GLU A 24 -27.24 7.35 16.69
C GLU A 24 -27.11 8.87 16.92
N THR A 25 -26.51 9.23 18.04
CA THR A 25 -26.42 10.59 18.58
C THR A 25 -25.50 11.47 17.72
N GLU A 26 -25.84 12.76 17.59
CA GLU A 26 -24.97 13.82 17.00
C GLU A 26 -23.54 13.83 17.59
N GLU A 27 -23.33 13.23 18.77
CA GLU A 27 -22.00 13.02 19.37
C GLU A 27 -21.09 12.10 18.54
N ASP A 28 -21.61 11.10 17.81
CA ASP A 28 -20.79 10.21 16.99
C ASP A 28 -20.32 10.89 15.69
N GLU A 29 -21.14 11.72 15.05
CA GLU A 29 -20.71 12.52 13.90
C GLU A 29 -19.68 13.58 14.29
N ILE A 30 -19.85 14.22 15.45
CA ILE A 30 -18.88 15.17 16.00
C ILE A 30 -17.57 14.45 16.35
N ARG A 31 -17.63 13.26 16.95
CA ARG A 31 -16.44 12.49 17.31
C ARG A 31 -15.70 11.93 16.09
N VAL A 32 -16.41 11.50 15.03
CA VAL A 32 -15.80 11.11 13.75
C VAL A 32 -15.16 12.32 13.06
N ALA A 33 -15.78 13.48 13.11
CA ALA A 33 -15.21 14.72 12.57
C ALA A 33 -13.99 15.20 13.38
N GLU A 34 -14.00 15.05 14.71
CA GLU A 34 -12.90 15.42 15.60
C GLU A 34 -11.72 14.44 15.48
N GLU A 35 -11.98 13.13 15.36
CA GLU A 35 -10.97 12.14 15.02
C GLU A 35 -10.40 12.38 13.61
N ALA A 36 -11.23 12.71 12.61
CA ALA A 36 -10.77 13.03 11.27
C ALA A 36 -9.93 14.33 11.22
N ALA A 37 -10.30 15.35 12.01
CA ALA A 37 -9.55 16.60 12.13
C ALA A 37 -8.20 16.38 12.84
N GLY A 38 -8.18 15.62 13.94
CA GLY A 38 -6.95 15.26 14.65
C GLY A 38 -6.00 14.42 13.80
N VAL A 39 -6.55 13.49 13.01
CA VAL A 39 -5.78 12.70 12.03
C VAL A 39 -5.23 13.61 10.92
N ALA A 40 -6.02 14.55 10.39
CA ALA A 40 -5.55 15.50 9.38
C ALA A 40 -4.43 16.42 9.89
N GLU A 41 -4.50 16.87 11.15
CA GLU A 41 -3.49 17.74 11.76
C GLU A 41 -2.19 16.99 12.08
N ALA A 42 -2.29 15.75 12.58
CA ALA A 42 -1.13 14.87 12.78
C ALA A 42 -0.45 14.51 11.45
N ILE A 43 -1.23 14.19 10.41
CA ILE A 43 -0.74 13.92 9.06
C ILE A 43 -0.07 15.16 8.47
N ALA A 44 -0.67 16.35 8.59
CA ALA A 44 -0.08 17.59 8.09
C ALA A 44 1.30 17.87 8.71
N GLY A 45 1.47 17.59 10.01
CA GLY A 45 2.76 17.73 10.70
C GLY A 45 3.83 16.74 10.23
N GLU A 46 3.46 15.47 9.97
CA GLU A 46 4.40 14.47 9.41
C GLU A 46 4.78 14.77 7.96
N VAL A 47 3.81 15.18 7.14
CA VAL A 47 4.02 15.41 5.71
C VAL A 47 4.81 16.70 5.48
N SER A 48 4.68 17.69 6.38
CA SER A 48 5.47 18.92 6.34
C SER A 48 6.97 18.60 6.46
N LYS A 49 7.33 17.66 7.35
CA LYS A 49 8.70 17.13 7.46
C LYS A 49 9.12 16.30 6.25
N LEU A 50 8.19 15.55 5.67
CA LEU A 50 8.46 14.62 4.57
C LEU A 50 8.62 15.31 3.20
N MET A 51 7.94 16.44 3.02
CA MET A 51 7.89 17.22 1.77
C MET A 51 8.71 18.51 1.82
N GLY A 52 9.17 18.93 3.01
CA GLY A 52 9.92 20.17 3.19
C GLY A 52 9.06 21.43 3.02
N LEU A 53 7.74 21.28 3.03
CA LEU A 53 6.75 22.36 2.89
C LEU A 53 6.11 22.63 4.25
N GLY A 54 5.83 23.89 4.59
CA GLY A 54 5.08 24.24 5.80
C GLY A 54 3.65 23.69 5.77
N ALA A 55 3.04 23.48 6.95
CA ALA A 55 1.64 23.02 7.04
C ALA A 55 0.64 23.95 6.30
N GLU A 56 0.93 25.25 6.25
CA GLU A 56 0.16 26.22 5.46
C GLU A 56 0.40 26.08 3.94
N GLU A 57 1.64 25.80 3.52
CA GLU A 57 1.98 25.59 2.11
C GLU A 57 1.32 24.31 1.56
N MET A 58 1.16 23.28 2.39
CA MET A 58 0.45 22.05 1.99
C MET A 58 -1.06 22.22 1.90
N LYS A 59 -1.65 23.02 2.79
CA LYS A 59 -3.06 23.43 2.69
C LYS A 59 -3.31 24.30 1.46
N ALA A 60 -2.28 24.99 0.98
CA ALA A 60 -2.31 25.86 -0.20
C ALA A 60 -1.94 25.14 -1.52
N LEU A 61 -1.69 23.81 -1.50
CA LEU A 61 -1.40 23.08 -2.74
C LEU A 61 -2.52 23.27 -3.75
N SER A 62 -2.13 23.63 -4.97
CA SER A 62 -3.08 23.80 -6.06
C SER A 62 -3.59 22.44 -6.53
N GLN A 63 -4.72 22.44 -7.25
CA GLN A 63 -5.21 21.24 -7.92
C GLN A 63 -4.15 20.66 -8.87
N GLU A 64 -3.38 21.50 -9.57
CA GLU A 64 -2.31 21.08 -10.48
C GLU A 64 -1.16 20.38 -9.73
N ASP A 65 -0.79 20.87 -8.54
CA ASP A 65 0.25 20.23 -7.72
C ASP A 65 -0.19 18.85 -7.22
N LEU A 66 -1.45 18.72 -6.81
CA LEU A 66 -2.03 17.44 -6.37
C LEU A 66 -2.16 16.44 -7.54
N GLU A 67 -2.58 16.92 -8.72
CA GLU A 67 -2.61 16.13 -9.95
C GLU A 67 -1.21 15.66 -10.35
N LYS A 68 -0.18 16.51 -10.21
CA LYS A 68 1.21 16.16 -10.50
C LYS A 68 1.74 15.11 -9.52
N LEU A 69 1.56 15.30 -8.21
CA LEU A 69 2.04 14.35 -7.19
C LEU A 69 1.40 12.96 -7.34
N SER A 70 0.08 12.93 -7.54
CA SER A 70 -0.64 11.68 -7.79
C SER A 70 -0.27 11.04 -9.14
N GLY A 71 -0.02 11.85 -10.16
CA GLY A 71 0.50 11.39 -11.46
C GLY A 71 1.89 10.78 -11.36
N ASP A 72 2.80 11.41 -10.61
CA ASP A 72 4.15 10.88 -10.37
C ASP A 72 4.09 9.55 -9.61
N ALA A 73 3.25 9.46 -8.57
CA ALA A 73 3.02 8.21 -7.83
C ALA A 73 2.46 7.09 -8.73
N LYS A 74 1.54 7.43 -9.64
CA LYS A 74 1.02 6.49 -10.64
C LYS A 74 2.11 6.01 -11.58
N ASN A 75 2.87 6.91 -12.19
CA ASN A 75 3.93 6.57 -13.15
C ASN A 75 4.99 5.65 -12.52
N ASP A 76 5.37 5.90 -11.27
CA ASP A 76 6.32 5.04 -10.56
C ASP A 76 5.73 3.67 -10.20
N SER A 77 4.42 3.62 -9.93
CA SER A 77 3.72 2.36 -9.66
C SER A 77 3.63 1.50 -10.92
N GLU A 78 3.29 2.10 -12.07
CA GLU A 78 3.29 1.43 -13.37
C GLU A 78 4.68 0.95 -13.77
N LYS A 79 5.72 1.75 -13.48
CA LYS A 79 7.11 1.34 -13.69
C LYS A 79 7.49 0.14 -12.82
N SER A 80 7.12 0.16 -11.55
CA SER A 80 7.37 -0.96 -10.62
C SER A 80 6.65 -2.23 -11.06
N GLU A 81 5.41 -2.10 -11.54
CA GLU A 81 4.65 -3.20 -12.15
C GLU A 81 5.38 -3.75 -13.38
N GLN A 82 5.87 -2.88 -14.26
CA GLN A 82 6.61 -3.30 -15.45
C GLN A 82 7.91 -4.01 -15.10
N GLU A 83 8.69 -3.51 -14.14
CA GLU A 83 9.90 -4.18 -13.64
C GLU A 83 9.58 -5.56 -13.04
N ALA A 84 8.46 -5.69 -12.32
CA ALA A 84 7.99 -6.98 -11.81
C ALA A 84 7.57 -7.95 -12.93
N LYS A 85 6.91 -7.45 -13.99
CA LYS A 85 6.59 -8.23 -15.20
C LYS A 85 7.86 -8.73 -15.88
N ASP A 86 8.81 -7.84 -16.13
CA ASP A 86 10.07 -8.18 -16.79
C ASP A 86 10.90 -9.17 -15.95
N GLY A 87 10.86 -9.02 -14.63
CA GLY A 87 11.42 -9.98 -13.67
C GLY A 87 10.79 -11.37 -13.79
N ALA A 88 9.46 -11.45 -13.86
CA ALA A 88 8.71 -12.70 -14.03
C ALA A 88 8.99 -13.37 -15.38
N PHE A 89 8.91 -12.62 -16.48
CA PHE A 89 9.14 -13.15 -17.84
C PHE A 89 10.58 -13.57 -18.07
N SER A 90 11.57 -12.77 -17.67
CA SER A 90 12.99 -13.11 -17.81
C SER A 90 13.41 -14.34 -17.00
N SER A 91 12.60 -14.73 -16.02
CA SER A 91 12.84 -15.89 -15.16
C SER A 91 12.09 -17.16 -15.62
N GLY A 92 11.47 -17.12 -16.79
CA GLY A 92 10.73 -18.25 -17.38
C GLY A 92 9.46 -18.62 -16.61
N VAL A 93 8.93 -17.72 -15.78
CA VAL A 93 7.66 -17.93 -15.08
C VAL A 93 6.54 -17.63 -16.07
N SER A 94 5.92 -18.69 -16.60
CA SER A 94 4.73 -18.53 -17.43
C SER A 94 3.57 -18.07 -16.54
N THR A 95 3.08 -16.84 -16.76
CA THR A 95 1.88 -16.31 -16.09
C THR A 95 0.59 -17.00 -16.54
N THR A 96 0.68 -17.85 -17.56
CA THR A 96 -0.33 -18.83 -17.97
C THR A 96 0.15 -20.25 -17.63
N VAL A 97 -0.71 -21.07 -17.04
CA VAL A 97 -0.41 -22.46 -16.66
C VAL A 97 -0.10 -23.29 -17.93
N SER A 98 1.17 -23.38 -18.31
CA SER A 98 1.60 -24.21 -19.45
C SER A 98 2.82 -25.03 -19.09
N LYS A 99 2.63 -26.35 -19.09
CA LYS A 99 3.63 -27.39 -18.88
C LYS A 99 4.69 -27.32 -19.98
N GLY A 100 5.96 -27.29 -19.57
CA GLY A 100 7.08 -27.62 -20.45
C GLY A 100 8.35 -26.86 -20.09
N PHE A 101 9.15 -27.41 -19.17
CA PHE A 101 10.52 -26.94 -18.96
C PHE A 101 11.49 -28.01 -19.50
N ASN A 102 12.32 -27.62 -20.47
CA ASN A 102 13.33 -28.48 -21.09
C ASN A 102 14.64 -28.35 -20.30
N SER A 103 15.19 -29.48 -19.85
CA SER A 103 16.41 -29.53 -19.04
C SER A 103 17.63 -29.81 -19.91
N ASN A 104 18.62 -28.91 -19.93
CA ASN A 104 20.01 -29.29 -20.17
C ASN A 104 20.99 -28.24 -19.63
N GLY A 105 21.97 -28.72 -18.88
CA GLY A 105 23.12 -27.96 -18.38
C GLY A 105 23.00 -27.58 -16.91
N TYR A 106 24.00 -27.94 -16.09
CA TYR A 106 24.16 -27.50 -14.71
C TYR A 106 24.14 -25.96 -14.65
N LYS A 107 22.96 -25.39 -14.43
CA LYS A 107 22.71 -23.97 -14.13
C LYS A 107 22.12 -23.91 -12.72
N ARG A 108 22.49 -22.89 -11.95
CA ARG A 108 21.88 -22.57 -10.63
C ARG A 108 20.38 -22.84 -10.68
N SER A 109 19.81 -23.35 -9.59
CA SER A 109 18.37 -23.58 -9.52
C SER A 109 17.64 -22.33 -10.02
N PRO A 110 16.61 -22.44 -10.89
CA PRO A 110 15.81 -21.30 -11.33
C PRO A 110 15.38 -20.39 -10.17
N LEU A 111 15.22 -20.97 -8.97
CA LEU A 111 14.91 -20.27 -7.73
C LEU A 111 16.02 -19.33 -7.24
N GLU A 112 17.29 -19.75 -7.26
CA GLU A 112 18.40 -18.92 -6.75
C GLU A 112 18.61 -17.68 -7.61
N GLU A 113 18.42 -17.80 -8.92
CA GLU A 113 18.50 -16.66 -9.85
C GLU A 113 17.31 -15.70 -9.65
N ARG A 114 16.10 -16.25 -9.42
CA ARG A 114 14.90 -15.46 -9.10
C ARG A 114 15.03 -14.71 -7.78
N ILE A 115 15.55 -15.36 -6.74
CA ILE A 115 15.77 -14.73 -5.42
C ILE A 115 16.83 -13.62 -5.53
N LYS A 116 17.86 -13.76 -6.37
CA LYS A 116 18.86 -12.68 -6.57
C LYS A 116 18.28 -11.38 -7.13
N LYS A 117 17.23 -11.46 -7.95
CA LYS A 117 16.56 -10.27 -8.51
C LYS A 117 15.51 -9.67 -7.57
N THR A 118 15.10 -10.44 -6.56
CA THR A 118 14.03 -10.08 -5.62
C THR A 118 14.28 -8.80 -4.83
N PRO A 119 15.51 -8.50 -4.31
CA PRO A 119 15.75 -7.27 -3.56
C PRO A 119 15.45 -6.00 -4.35
N ALA A 120 15.84 -5.96 -5.62
CA ALA A 120 15.60 -4.81 -6.49
C ALA A 120 14.09 -4.60 -6.72
N LEU A 121 13.34 -5.66 -6.94
CA LEU A 121 11.88 -5.60 -7.13
C LEU A 121 11.15 -5.18 -5.84
N ILE A 122 11.54 -5.72 -4.68
CA ILE A 122 10.99 -5.28 -3.38
C ILE A 122 11.23 -3.79 -3.18
N LYS A 123 12.45 -3.33 -3.49
CA LYS A 123 12.82 -1.92 -3.35
C LYS A 123 11.99 -1.02 -4.27
N ALA A 124 11.80 -1.40 -5.53
CA ALA A 124 10.97 -0.64 -6.47
C ALA A 124 9.53 -0.48 -5.95
N VAL A 125 8.91 -1.59 -5.52
CA VAL A 125 7.55 -1.57 -4.95
C VAL A 125 7.49 -0.71 -3.68
N LYS A 126 8.48 -0.84 -2.78
CA LYS A 126 8.58 -0.03 -1.56
C LYS A 126 8.69 1.47 -1.87
N ASP A 127 9.63 1.86 -2.72
CA ASP A 127 9.89 3.27 -3.04
C ASP A 127 8.66 3.90 -3.72
N SER A 128 7.93 3.12 -4.54
CA SER A 128 6.69 3.55 -5.16
C SER A 128 5.53 3.66 -4.16
N ALA A 129 5.39 2.73 -3.22
CA ALA A 129 4.41 2.81 -2.14
C ALA A 129 4.65 4.01 -1.22
N GLU A 130 5.91 4.33 -0.92
CA GLU A 130 6.25 5.54 -0.15
C GLU A 130 5.84 6.81 -0.90
N LYS A 131 6.04 6.88 -2.22
CA LYS A 131 5.59 8.02 -3.03
C LYS A 131 4.08 8.16 -3.09
N PHE A 132 3.36 7.04 -3.20
CA PHE A 132 1.92 7.02 -3.04
C PHE A 132 1.53 7.63 -1.69
N GLU A 133 2.14 7.18 -0.59
CA GLU A 133 1.86 7.68 0.76
C GLU A 133 2.06 9.19 0.85
N LYS A 134 3.15 9.73 0.28
CA LYS A 134 3.35 11.18 0.26
C LYS A 134 2.23 11.89 -0.49
N ALA A 135 1.89 11.39 -1.68
CA ALA A 135 0.85 12.00 -2.51
C ALA A 135 -0.51 11.96 -1.81
N PHE A 136 -0.90 10.82 -1.25
CA PHE A 136 -2.17 10.68 -0.54
C PHE A 136 -2.25 11.57 0.70
N LYS A 137 -1.19 11.59 1.52
CA LYS A 137 -1.15 12.46 2.70
C LYS A 137 -1.15 13.96 2.31
N ALA A 138 -0.59 14.33 1.16
CA ALA A 138 -0.69 15.68 0.62
C ALA A 138 -2.14 16.05 0.24
N LEU A 139 -2.91 15.12 -0.36
CA LEU A 139 -4.35 15.35 -0.57
C LEU A 139 -5.08 15.60 0.75
N VAL A 140 -4.86 14.75 1.77
CA VAL A 140 -5.48 14.90 3.09
C VAL A 140 -5.15 16.26 3.68
N SER A 141 -3.88 16.68 3.60
CA SER A 141 -3.41 17.98 4.08
C SER A 141 -4.02 19.16 3.32
N ALA A 142 -4.31 18.99 2.03
CA ALA A 142 -5.03 19.96 1.20
C ALA A 142 -6.56 19.99 1.45
N GLY A 143 -7.02 19.27 2.48
CA GLY A 143 -8.41 19.24 2.93
C GLY A 143 -9.26 18.15 2.30
N TYR A 144 -8.64 17.08 1.76
CA TYR A 144 -9.39 15.88 1.42
C TYR A 144 -9.77 15.11 2.69
N SER A 145 -11.08 15.04 2.97
CA SER A 145 -11.65 14.34 4.12
C SER A 145 -12.76 13.36 3.72
N GLY A 146 -12.58 12.66 2.59
CA GLY A 146 -13.54 11.64 2.13
C GLY A 146 -13.72 10.53 3.19
N GLY A 147 -14.87 9.86 3.18
CA GLY A 147 -15.23 8.83 4.16
C GLY A 147 -14.23 7.66 4.20
N ALA A 148 -13.56 7.38 3.08
CA ALA A 148 -12.53 6.36 2.98
C ALA A 148 -11.12 6.83 3.40
N SER A 149 -10.92 8.12 3.72
CA SER A 149 -9.58 8.69 3.96
C SER A 149 -8.83 8.02 5.12
N GLY A 150 -9.52 7.74 6.24
CA GLY A 150 -8.94 7.02 7.37
C GLY A 150 -8.58 5.58 7.02
N THR A 151 -9.44 4.90 6.24
CA THR A 151 -9.19 3.52 5.79
C THR A 151 -7.98 3.45 4.86
N VAL A 152 -7.89 4.36 3.88
CA VAL A 152 -6.75 4.42 2.95
C VAL A 152 -5.47 4.77 3.69
N SER A 153 -5.50 5.76 4.60
CA SER A 153 -4.33 6.14 5.40
C SER A 153 -3.79 4.96 6.21
N SER A 154 -4.66 4.28 6.97
CA SER A 154 -4.26 3.17 7.84
C SER A 154 -3.70 1.99 7.05
N LYS A 155 -4.36 1.61 5.95
CA LYS A 155 -3.90 0.48 5.10
C LYS A 155 -2.60 0.79 4.38
N LEU A 156 -2.43 2.02 3.94
CA LEU A 156 -1.21 2.43 3.26
C LEU A 156 -0.02 2.51 4.22
N GLU A 157 -0.24 3.00 5.45
CA GLU A 157 0.77 2.95 6.50
C GLU A 157 1.16 1.51 6.83
N GLU A 158 0.19 0.60 6.92
CA GLU A 158 0.45 -0.84 7.11
C GLU A 158 1.28 -1.42 5.96
N ALA A 159 0.92 -1.11 4.71
CA ALA A 159 1.62 -1.55 3.51
C ALA A 159 3.09 -1.08 3.49
N VAL A 160 3.33 0.21 3.70
CA VAL A 160 4.68 0.79 3.75
C VAL A 160 5.52 0.15 4.86
N LYS A 161 4.95 -0.09 6.05
CA LYS A 161 5.65 -0.76 7.16
C LYS A 161 6.06 -2.20 6.81
N LYS A 162 5.17 -2.96 6.18
CA LYS A 162 5.45 -4.34 5.76
C LYS A 162 6.47 -4.41 4.61
N LEU A 163 6.40 -3.51 3.65
CA LEU A 163 7.40 -3.38 2.58
C LEU A 163 8.77 -2.99 3.14
N ALA A 164 8.82 -2.11 4.14
CA ALA A 164 10.05 -1.76 4.83
C ALA A 164 10.66 -2.96 5.58
N LEU A 165 9.83 -3.75 6.28
CA LEU A 165 10.26 -5.01 6.90
C LEU A 165 10.82 -5.97 5.85
N LEU A 166 10.10 -6.18 4.75
CA LEU A 166 10.51 -7.10 3.69
C LEU A 166 11.83 -6.66 3.04
N SER A 167 12.03 -5.36 2.83
CA SER A 167 13.29 -4.81 2.32
C SER A 167 14.44 -5.11 3.28
N LYS A 168 14.28 -4.86 4.58
CA LYS A 168 15.30 -5.18 5.59
C LYS A 168 15.64 -6.67 5.63
N VAL A 169 14.63 -7.53 5.64
CA VAL A 169 14.80 -8.99 5.62
C VAL A 169 15.58 -9.42 4.37
N SER A 170 15.24 -8.83 3.23
CA SER A 170 15.94 -9.06 1.97
C SER A 170 17.40 -8.61 2.00
N ASP A 171 17.68 -7.44 2.57
CA ASP A 171 19.04 -6.91 2.71
C ASP A 171 19.91 -7.79 3.60
N ILE A 172 19.39 -8.22 4.75
CA ILE A 172 20.10 -9.15 5.65
C ILE A 172 20.43 -10.46 4.93
N ALA A 173 19.47 -11.00 4.17
CA ALA A 173 19.68 -12.26 3.45
C ALA A 173 20.80 -12.17 2.40
N HIS A 174 20.89 -11.03 1.70
CA HIS A 174 21.81 -10.83 0.59
C HIS A 174 23.17 -10.23 0.99
N ASN A 175 23.30 -9.67 2.19
CA ASN A 175 24.53 -9.06 2.67
C ASN A 175 25.72 -10.05 2.74
N GLY A 176 26.93 -9.60 2.36
CA GLY A 176 28.18 -10.33 2.60
C GLY A 176 28.31 -11.69 1.90
N GLY A 177 28.08 -11.78 0.58
CA GLY A 177 28.39 -12.98 -0.22
C GLY A 177 27.20 -13.81 -0.70
N GLY A 178 25.97 -13.33 -0.52
CA GLY A 178 24.76 -13.97 -1.05
C GLY A 178 24.19 -15.10 -0.17
N LEU A 179 23.28 -15.87 -0.76
CA LEU A 179 22.46 -16.91 -0.08
C LEU A 179 23.23 -18.23 0.18
N GLU A 180 24.41 -18.38 -0.40
CA GLU A 180 25.24 -19.60 -0.40
C GLU A 180 26.35 -19.57 0.68
N ASN A 181 26.36 -18.56 1.58
CA ASN A 181 27.50 -18.33 2.49
C ASN A 181 27.41 -19.08 3.83
N ASN A 182 28.56 -19.36 4.45
CA ASN A 182 28.67 -20.12 5.72
C ASN A 182 28.03 -19.43 6.95
N ASP A 183 27.66 -18.15 6.84
CA ASP A 183 27.03 -17.35 7.91
C ASP A 183 25.48 -17.41 7.92
N ASN A 184 24.88 -18.38 7.20
CA ASN A 184 23.43 -18.49 7.06
C ASN A 184 22.67 -18.59 8.40
N ASN A 185 23.28 -19.16 9.44
CA ASN A 185 22.67 -19.20 10.78
C ASN A 185 22.58 -17.81 11.41
N LYS A 186 23.64 -17.00 11.30
CA LYS A 186 23.66 -15.63 11.83
C LYS A 186 22.63 -14.76 11.13
N LYS A 187 22.59 -14.80 9.79
CA LYS A 187 21.59 -14.08 8.98
C LYS A 187 20.17 -14.47 9.34
N ARG A 188 19.91 -15.77 9.55
CA ARG A 188 18.59 -16.25 9.96
C ARG A 188 18.18 -15.69 11.32
N GLU A 189 19.08 -15.67 12.30
CA GLU A 189 18.79 -15.09 13.61
C GLU A 189 18.55 -13.58 13.52
N GLU A 190 19.31 -12.86 12.69
CA GLU A 190 19.07 -11.44 12.42
C GLU A 190 17.69 -11.18 11.78
N ILE A 191 17.32 -11.96 10.75
CA ILE A 191 15.98 -11.88 10.14
C ILE A 191 14.90 -12.19 11.16
N LYS A 192 15.07 -13.27 11.94
CA LYS A 192 14.13 -13.67 12.98
C LYS A 192 13.92 -12.54 14.00
N LYS A 193 14.98 -11.87 14.42
CA LYS A 193 14.92 -10.74 15.34
C LYS A 193 14.13 -9.55 14.75
N GLU A 194 14.34 -9.20 13.49
CA GLU A 194 13.56 -8.14 12.83
C GLU A 194 12.07 -8.52 12.74
N LEU A 195 11.76 -9.78 12.40
CA LEU A 195 10.39 -10.28 12.33
C LEU A 195 9.71 -10.31 13.70
N GLU A 196 10.41 -10.73 14.76
CA GLU A 196 9.90 -10.73 16.15
C GLU A 196 9.68 -9.30 16.66
N GLY A 197 10.59 -8.39 16.37
CA GLY A 197 10.42 -6.97 16.70
C GLY A 197 9.19 -6.37 16.01
N PHE A 198 8.96 -6.72 14.75
CA PHE A 198 7.76 -6.30 14.03
C PHE A 198 6.49 -6.95 14.59
N ALA A 199 6.49 -8.24 14.89
CA ALA A 199 5.36 -8.97 15.47
C ALA A 199 4.95 -8.40 16.84
N ALA A 200 5.92 -8.01 17.67
CA ALA A 200 5.66 -7.40 18.97
C ALA A 200 4.91 -6.06 18.84
N ALA A 201 5.13 -5.33 17.74
CA ALA A 201 4.44 -4.07 17.46
C ALA A 201 3.15 -4.25 16.64
N ASN A 202 2.90 -5.44 16.05
CA ASN A 202 1.80 -5.70 15.12
C ASN A 202 1.15 -7.05 15.43
N SER A 203 0.08 -7.05 16.24
CA SER A 203 -0.57 -8.26 16.78
C SER A 203 -1.13 -9.23 15.72
N GLY A 204 -1.37 -8.77 14.49
CA GLY A 204 -1.80 -9.59 13.36
C GLY A 204 -0.66 -10.34 12.64
N PHE A 205 0.60 -10.00 12.91
CA PHE A 205 1.76 -10.58 12.23
C PHE A 205 2.41 -11.68 13.09
N LYS A 206 2.71 -12.83 12.48
CA LYS A 206 3.41 -13.93 13.15
C LYS A 206 4.73 -14.22 12.48
N THR A 207 5.82 -14.23 13.25
CA THR A 207 7.16 -14.62 12.79
C THR A 207 7.15 -15.99 12.10
N SER A 208 6.31 -16.92 12.57
CA SER A 208 6.13 -18.26 11.98
C SER A 208 5.71 -18.24 10.51
N ASP A 209 5.05 -17.18 10.06
CA ASP A 209 4.59 -17.06 8.68
C ASP A 209 5.78 -16.93 7.70
N CYS A 210 6.93 -16.51 8.22
CA CYS A 210 8.19 -16.32 7.51
C CYS A 210 9.23 -17.39 7.87
N ILE A 211 9.35 -17.71 9.17
CA ILE A 211 10.35 -18.64 9.72
C ILE A 211 9.67 -19.65 10.64
N ASN A 212 9.62 -20.92 10.20
CA ASN A 212 9.26 -22.05 11.06
C ASN A 212 10.54 -22.78 11.51
N GLY A 213 10.96 -22.53 12.74
CA GLY A 213 12.12 -23.19 13.36
C GLY A 213 13.49 -22.70 12.85
N THR A 214 14.56 -23.35 13.31
CA THR A 214 15.95 -22.96 13.02
C THR A 214 16.57 -23.67 11.82
N SER A 215 15.91 -24.68 11.24
CA SER A 215 16.47 -25.49 10.16
C SER A 215 15.93 -25.11 8.76
N GLY A 216 16.78 -25.22 7.75
CA GLY A 216 16.47 -25.01 6.34
C GLY A 216 17.31 -23.92 5.65
N PRO A 217 17.37 -23.92 4.32
CA PRO A 217 18.18 -22.94 3.57
C PRO A 217 17.57 -21.53 3.66
N LEU A 218 18.42 -20.50 3.65
CA LEU A 218 18.02 -19.09 3.71
C LEU A 218 17.12 -18.69 2.53
N THR A 219 17.30 -19.35 1.38
CA THR A 219 16.41 -19.23 0.21
C THR A 219 14.96 -19.56 0.52
N SER A 220 14.70 -20.59 1.34
CA SER A 220 13.33 -20.96 1.75
C SER A 220 12.71 -19.94 2.69
N VAL A 221 13.51 -19.35 3.58
CA VAL A 221 13.06 -18.25 4.45
C VAL A 221 12.66 -17.06 3.58
N MET A 222 13.53 -16.62 2.68
CA MET A 222 13.22 -15.53 1.76
C MET A 222 11.98 -15.81 0.92
N GLN A 223 11.83 -17.04 0.41
CA GLN A 223 10.66 -17.43 -0.36
C GLN A 223 9.36 -17.29 0.43
N LYS A 224 9.34 -17.75 1.68
CA LYS A 224 8.17 -17.62 2.57
C LYS A 224 7.89 -16.17 2.92
N CYS A 225 8.92 -15.42 3.33
CA CYS A 225 8.79 -13.99 3.67
C CYS A 225 8.18 -13.20 2.51
N VAL A 226 8.74 -13.36 1.31
CA VAL A 226 8.31 -12.58 0.15
C VAL A 226 6.90 -12.99 -0.27
N ASN A 227 6.62 -14.29 -0.39
CA ASN A 227 5.28 -14.76 -0.79
C ASN A 227 4.20 -14.27 0.19
N LYS A 228 4.46 -14.41 1.49
CA LYS A 228 3.54 -13.98 2.54
C LYS A 228 3.34 -12.46 2.52
N LEU A 229 4.41 -11.68 2.65
CA LEU A 229 4.32 -10.23 2.77
C LEU A 229 3.78 -9.61 1.48
N MET A 230 4.31 -9.96 0.30
CA MET A 230 3.77 -9.44 -0.97
C MET A 230 2.33 -9.90 -1.26
N GLY A 231 1.94 -11.09 -0.79
CA GLY A 231 0.56 -11.54 -0.88
C GLY A 231 -0.41 -10.74 0.01
N GLU A 232 0.05 -10.25 1.16
CA GLU A 232 -0.71 -9.33 2.00
C GLU A 232 -0.71 -7.91 1.43
N GLU A 233 0.43 -7.43 0.92
CA GLU A 233 0.53 -6.13 0.23
C GLU A 233 -0.46 -6.04 -0.92
N LYS A 234 -0.56 -7.09 -1.75
CA LYS A 234 -1.56 -7.16 -2.82
C LYS A 234 -2.97 -6.89 -2.28
N LYS A 235 -3.36 -7.53 -1.16
CA LYS A 235 -4.70 -7.35 -0.58
C LYS A 235 -4.90 -5.94 -0.05
N LEU A 236 -3.89 -5.37 0.61
CA LEU A 236 -3.94 -4.00 1.10
C LEU A 236 -4.16 -3.02 -0.06
N PHE A 237 -3.40 -3.17 -1.15
CA PHE A 237 -3.55 -2.34 -2.33
C PHE A 237 -4.87 -2.56 -3.09
N ASP A 238 -5.37 -3.79 -3.18
CA ASP A 238 -6.70 -4.08 -3.74
C ASP A 238 -7.82 -3.39 -2.92
N GLU A 239 -7.66 -3.31 -1.60
CA GLU A 239 -8.61 -2.65 -0.71
C GLU A 239 -8.51 -1.12 -0.79
N ILE A 240 -7.29 -0.57 -0.90
CA ILE A 240 -7.04 0.85 -1.14
C ILE A 240 -7.65 1.27 -2.49
N GLU A 241 -7.43 0.50 -3.55
CA GLU A 241 -8.00 0.77 -4.88
C GLU A 241 -9.53 0.87 -4.78
N LYS A 242 -10.19 -0.14 -4.19
CA LYS A 242 -11.65 -0.15 -4.04
C LYS A 242 -12.17 1.04 -3.25
N ALA A 243 -11.47 1.39 -2.17
CA ALA A 243 -11.81 2.53 -1.33
C ALA A 243 -11.75 3.85 -2.11
N LEU A 244 -10.69 4.05 -2.91
CA LEU A 244 -10.52 5.25 -3.75
C LEU A 244 -11.51 5.31 -4.92
N ILE A 245 -11.84 4.18 -5.55
CA ILE A 245 -12.84 4.12 -6.63
C ILE A 245 -14.22 4.51 -6.11
N LYS A 246 -14.61 3.98 -4.96
CA LYS A 246 -15.92 4.26 -4.35
C LYS A 246 -16.09 5.76 -4.08
N GLU A 247 -15.09 6.39 -3.46
CA GLU A 247 -15.08 7.84 -3.19
C GLU A 247 -15.13 8.68 -4.47
N ASN A 248 -14.40 8.27 -5.51
CA ASN A 248 -14.39 8.97 -6.79
C ASN A 248 -15.75 8.91 -7.52
N THR A 249 -16.59 7.93 -7.20
CA THR A 249 -17.90 7.74 -7.83
C THR A 249 -19.01 8.44 -7.06
N ASP A 250 -18.92 8.47 -5.73
CA ASP A 250 -20.04 8.86 -4.87
C ASP A 250 -19.95 10.30 -4.34
N GLN A 251 -18.74 10.85 -4.07
CA GLN A 251 -18.61 12.07 -3.23
C GLN A 251 -17.37 12.96 -3.44
N ALA A 252 -16.45 12.64 -4.37
CA ALA A 252 -15.24 13.43 -4.53
C ALA A 252 -15.54 14.87 -4.98
N GLN A 253 -15.07 15.86 -4.21
CA GLN A 253 -15.01 17.25 -4.68
C GLN A 253 -14.23 17.32 -6.00
N ASP A 254 -14.71 18.08 -6.98
CA ASP A 254 -14.11 18.19 -8.33
C ASP A 254 -12.59 18.42 -8.29
N LYS A 255 -12.10 19.19 -7.29
CA LYS A 255 -10.68 19.48 -7.12
C LYS A 255 -9.79 18.25 -6.84
N PHE A 256 -10.35 17.14 -6.35
CA PHE A 256 -9.59 15.94 -5.98
C PHE A 256 -9.83 14.74 -6.89
N SER A 257 -10.90 14.73 -7.68
CA SER A 257 -11.34 13.55 -8.45
C SER A 257 -10.23 12.94 -9.32
N LYS A 258 -9.50 13.77 -10.08
CA LYS A 258 -8.39 13.30 -10.92
C LYS A 258 -7.24 12.72 -10.11
N ALA A 259 -6.87 13.36 -9.00
CA ALA A 259 -5.80 12.89 -8.15
C ALA A 259 -6.17 11.57 -7.45
N LEU A 260 -7.42 11.43 -6.99
CA LEU A 260 -7.94 10.18 -6.45
C LEU A 260 -7.98 9.07 -7.49
N LYS A 261 -8.35 9.38 -8.74
CA LYS A 261 -8.28 8.43 -9.85
C LYS A 261 -6.85 7.96 -10.12
N SER A 262 -5.88 8.87 -10.21
CA SER A 262 -4.48 8.52 -10.40
C SER A 262 -3.95 7.66 -9.24
N LEU A 263 -4.33 7.96 -8.00
CA LEU A 263 -3.97 7.12 -6.85
C LEU A 263 -4.66 5.75 -6.87
N SER A 264 -5.92 5.65 -7.31
CA SER A 264 -6.57 4.35 -7.52
C SER A 264 -5.80 3.50 -8.54
N GLU A 265 -5.38 4.09 -9.66
CA GLU A 265 -4.58 3.42 -10.68
C GLU A 265 -3.19 3.03 -10.14
N ALA A 266 -2.57 3.88 -9.33
CA ALA A 266 -1.32 3.57 -8.64
C ALA A 266 -1.47 2.36 -7.69
N ALA A 267 -2.57 2.29 -6.93
CA ALA A 267 -2.84 1.21 -5.99
C ALA A 267 -2.98 -0.12 -6.74
N LYS A 268 -3.73 -0.11 -7.85
CA LYS A 268 -3.86 -1.25 -8.73
C LYS A 268 -2.50 -1.76 -9.23
N SER A 269 -1.65 -0.87 -9.73
CA SER A 269 -0.31 -1.25 -10.22
C SER A 269 0.59 -1.78 -9.11
N LEU A 270 0.55 -1.19 -7.91
CA LEU A 270 1.27 -1.71 -6.74
C LEU A 270 0.77 -3.09 -6.31
N GLY A 271 -0.55 -3.32 -6.35
CA GLY A 271 -1.17 -4.63 -6.09
C GLY A 271 -0.70 -5.69 -7.09
N GLU A 272 -0.69 -5.36 -8.39
CA GLU A 272 -0.20 -6.26 -9.43
C GLU A 272 1.32 -6.50 -9.34
N ALA A 273 2.12 -5.47 -9.06
CA ALA A 273 3.55 -5.61 -8.82
C ALA A 273 3.82 -6.58 -7.66
N SER A 274 3.14 -6.38 -6.54
CA SER A 274 3.24 -7.25 -5.36
C SER A 274 2.88 -8.71 -5.70
N ARG A 275 1.77 -8.91 -6.42
CA ARG A 275 1.35 -10.24 -6.89
C ARG A 275 2.43 -10.90 -7.76
N LEU A 276 3.01 -10.17 -8.71
CA LEU A 276 4.03 -10.69 -9.62
C LEU A 276 5.33 -11.06 -8.88
N VAL A 277 5.77 -10.24 -7.92
CA VAL A 277 6.93 -10.55 -7.08
C VAL A 277 6.66 -11.80 -6.23
N ALA A 278 5.46 -11.94 -5.65
CA ALA A 278 5.08 -13.16 -4.93
C ALA A 278 5.14 -14.41 -5.82
N ILE A 279 4.57 -14.34 -7.03
CA ILE A 279 4.53 -15.46 -7.99
C ILE A 279 5.92 -15.84 -8.48
N LEU A 280 6.79 -14.85 -8.75
CA LEU A 280 8.16 -15.07 -9.19
C LEU A 280 8.89 -16.05 -8.28
N ILE A 281 8.64 -15.94 -6.98
CA ILE A 281 9.37 -16.67 -5.94
C ILE A 281 8.58 -17.91 -5.47
N ALA A 282 7.25 -17.94 -5.64
CA ALA A 282 6.42 -19.10 -5.31
C ALA A 282 6.51 -20.25 -6.32
N SER A 283 6.84 -19.97 -7.59
CA SER A 283 6.80 -20.94 -8.70
C SER A 283 8.05 -21.81 -8.85
N ALA A 284 8.65 -22.24 -7.74
CA ALA A 284 9.89 -23.02 -7.70
C ALA A 284 9.77 -24.28 -6.84
#